data_AF-A0A7C3ACI5-F1
#
_entry.id   AF-A0A7C3ACI5-F1
#
_cell.length_a   1.000
_cell.length_b   1.000
_cell.length_c   1.000
_cell.angle_alpha   90.00
_cell.angle_beta   90.00
_cell.angle_gamma   90.00
#
_symmetry.space_group_name_H-M   'P 1'
#
loop_
_entity.id
_entity.type
_entity.pdbx_description
1 polymer ?
#
loop_
_entity_poly.entity_id
_entity_poly.type
_entity_poly.pdbx_seq_one_letter_code
_entity_poly.pdbx_strand_id
1 'polypeptide(L)'
;NDPNNAALPAYRLNPYISYGGGIAYIDAARVQVVDSNVTGNFATIGGGVYGDGALASTFTDSNFADNVAFKGGAIYAVDGDDWTIENSTIVRNQALRPGGEGGGLFIASSPLLVFDSNISSNEAAYSGGGVYAAGSGFLPAELHNNLITHNIATRDGGGISANWHSELIVTNCTIADNEVVAAPAYGGGIFTAYGARVDVTNSIIWDNVSRYDGTQIGVGSGDPRYPQPSSMSVSYSIVEPGPNDPNAFGPTALDIVFMIDSTGSMGGDIAAVAAAAGQITQLIGSTIPDFRIAVVDYRDFDTPGMGGPGDYPYRDVVPFTRNVPQVIAGLNTLAAGGGGDEPESVYAALMHCMNPTRLETDLTAAGAAAFIQPASPGIGQWRPGQGVARAIIVMADAPPHDPEAFVNYTLADIVDEARSAPAPKQIFTIPVRGTAQTLQYFTALAQGTGGIMIEAAASADVVDAIMEAIRLMAWVPPAIYVENGCQLSGWDAAARVWAAGLYNIEEDPNFVYGYYLAHLDTGQDINSPAIDAGSASAADLGLAAHTTRIDGVFDAAAVDMGYHYRKGVDRYELKIQIVEDPLNPGIHGRTDPNGGWFYDGTVVKVR
;
A
#
# COMPACT_ATOMS: atom_id res chain seq x y z
N ASN A 1 21.35 -2.54 -25.93
CA ASN A 1 20.34 -2.28 -24.90
C ASN A 1 19.99 -3.60 -24.25
N ASP A 2 20.82 -4.04 -23.32
CA ASP A 2 20.61 -5.27 -22.56
C ASP A 2 20.36 -4.86 -21.10
N PRO A 3 19.17 -5.15 -20.53
CA PRO A 3 18.84 -4.81 -19.15
C PRO A 3 19.64 -5.62 -18.11
N ASN A 4 20.49 -6.57 -18.51
CA ASN A 4 21.26 -7.42 -17.60
C ASN A 4 22.70 -6.94 -17.31
N ASN A 5 23.10 -5.75 -17.75
CA ASN A 5 24.47 -5.28 -17.55
C ASN A 5 24.61 -4.38 -16.31
N ALA A 6 25.11 -4.97 -15.22
CA ALA A 6 25.36 -4.31 -13.92
C ALA A 6 26.53 -3.30 -13.91
N ALA A 7 27.21 -3.08 -15.04
CA ALA A 7 28.42 -2.24 -15.11
C ALA A 7 28.19 -0.78 -15.55
N LEU A 8 26.95 -0.30 -15.68
CA LEU A 8 26.66 1.08 -16.12
C LEU A 8 25.94 1.90 -15.03
N PRO A 9 26.49 3.06 -14.62
CA PRO A 9 25.94 3.88 -13.55
C PRO A 9 24.61 4.54 -13.95
N ALA A 10 23.68 4.53 -13.00
CA ALA A 10 22.30 4.98 -13.13
C ALA A 10 22.17 6.50 -13.30
N TYR A 11 22.15 6.98 -14.54
CA TYR A 11 21.46 8.22 -14.91
C TYR A 11 20.68 7.98 -16.20
N ARG A 12 19.46 7.42 -16.06
CA ARG A 12 18.44 7.33 -17.13
C ARG A 12 17.76 8.69 -17.37
N LEU A 13 18.53 9.77 -17.52
CA LEU A 13 18.00 11.09 -17.88
C LEU A 13 18.59 11.52 -19.22
N ASN A 14 18.08 10.92 -20.31
CA ASN A 14 18.19 11.51 -21.63
C ASN A 14 16.77 11.54 -22.21
N PRO A 15 16.18 12.73 -22.48
CA PRO A 15 14.75 12.91 -22.74
C PRO A 15 14.40 12.49 -24.18
N TYR A 16 14.53 11.21 -24.50
CA TYR A 16 13.67 10.64 -25.51
C TYR A 16 12.36 10.30 -24.82
N ILE A 17 11.33 11.13 -25.05
CA ILE A 17 9.96 10.74 -24.72
C ILE A 17 9.69 9.48 -25.54
N SER A 18 9.67 8.35 -24.85
CA SER A 18 9.38 7.05 -25.44
C SER A 18 7.95 6.68 -25.13
N TYR A 19 7.27 6.15 -26.14
CA TYR A 19 5.86 5.78 -26.07
C TYR A 19 5.75 4.28 -26.33
N GLY A 20 4.94 3.58 -25.53
CA GLY A 20 4.53 2.21 -25.83
C GLY A 20 5.71 1.25 -25.90
N GLY A 21 6.26 0.87 -24.75
CA GLY A 21 7.49 0.06 -24.67
C GLY A 21 7.38 -1.29 -25.39
N GLY A 22 6.16 -1.85 -25.47
CA GLY A 22 5.83 -2.98 -26.33
C GLY A 22 5.06 -2.58 -27.59
N ILE A 23 3.99 -1.79 -27.45
CA ILE A 23 3.09 -1.40 -28.54
C ILE A 23 2.85 0.11 -28.50
N ALA A 24 3.08 0.80 -29.61
CA ALA A 24 2.75 2.21 -29.78
C ALA A 24 1.97 2.45 -31.08
N TYR A 25 0.86 3.19 -31.02
CA TYR A 25 0.09 3.61 -32.19
C TYR A 25 -0.56 4.97 -32.01
N ILE A 26 -0.76 5.67 -33.13
CA ILE A 26 -1.36 7.01 -33.21
C ILE A 26 -2.31 7.04 -34.41
N ASP A 27 -3.50 7.62 -34.25
CA ASP A 27 -4.52 7.81 -35.29
C ASP A 27 -4.88 6.51 -36.05
N ALA A 28 -4.85 5.39 -35.33
CA ALA A 28 -5.13 4.09 -35.92
C ALA A 28 -6.65 3.91 -36.12
N ALA A 29 -7.06 3.44 -37.31
CA ALA A 29 -8.47 3.13 -37.55
C ALA A 29 -8.96 1.95 -36.70
N ARG A 30 -8.10 0.95 -36.45
CA ARG A 30 -8.42 -0.17 -35.56
C ARG A 30 -7.15 -0.86 -35.08
N VAL A 31 -7.08 -1.14 -33.79
CA VAL A 31 -6.05 -1.98 -33.15
C VAL A 31 -6.74 -3.17 -32.48
N GLN A 32 -6.20 -4.37 -32.69
CA GLN A 32 -6.67 -5.59 -32.04
C GLN A 32 -5.47 -6.38 -31.54
N VAL A 33 -5.47 -6.69 -30.24
CA VAL A 33 -4.48 -7.50 -29.56
C VAL A 33 -5.24 -8.60 -28.83
N VAL A 34 -4.92 -9.85 -29.14
CA VAL A 34 -5.64 -11.03 -28.65
C VAL A 34 -4.62 -12.06 -28.20
N ASP A 35 -4.89 -12.76 -27.09
CA ASP A 35 -4.05 -13.86 -26.58
C ASP A 35 -2.56 -13.50 -26.47
N SER A 36 -2.27 -12.29 -25.98
CA SER A 36 -0.92 -11.71 -26.05
C SER A 36 -0.32 -11.42 -24.67
N ASN A 37 1.01 -11.53 -24.59
CA ASN A 37 1.79 -11.15 -23.40
C ASN A 37 2.62 -9.90 -23.72
N VAL A 38 2.29 -8.77 -23.09
CA VAL A 38 3.07 -7.52 -23.16
C VAL A 38 3.73 -7.33 -21.80
N THR A 39 4.95 -7.85 -21.64
CA THR A 39 5.59 -7.95 -20.32
C THR A 39 7.02 -7.42 -20.28
N GLY A 40 7.42 -6.81 -19.16
CA GLY A 40 8.81 -6.39 -18.93
C GLY A 40 9.26 -5.20 -19.79
N ASN A 41 8.32 -4.39 -20.27
CA ASN A 41 8.61 -3.24 -21.15
C ASN A 41 8.83 -1.95 -20.34
N PHE A 42 9.58 -1.02 -20.92
CA PHE A 42 9.85 0.28 -20.32
C PHE A 42 9.67 1.41 -21.33
N ALA A 43 8.89 2.43 -20.99
CA ALA A 43 8.73 3.65 -21.78
C ALA A 43 8.55 4.88 -20.88
N THR A 44 8.52 6.08 -21.45
CA THR A 44 8.15 7.29 -20.69
C THR A 44 6.66 7.30 -20.42
N ILE A 45 5.85 6.93 -21.41
CA ILE A 45 4.39 6.91 -21.37
C ILE A 45 3.91 5.59 -21.98
N GLY A 46 3.05 4.86 -21.28
CA GLY A 46 2.54 3.57 -21.75
C GLY A 46 3.64 2.51 -21.73
N GLY A 47 3.98 1.99 -20.54
CA GLY A 47 5.13 1.10 -20.38
C GLY A 47 5.00 -0.15 -21.26
N GLY A 48 3.82 -0.76 -21.29
CA GLY A 48 3.46 -1.79 -22.26
C GLY A 48 2.88 -1.18 -23.54
N VAL A 49 1.80 -0.42 -23.43
CA VAL A 49 1.02 0.11 -24.56
C VAL A 49 0.82 1.62 -24.46
N TYR A 50 1.07 2.33 -25.57
CA TYR A 50 0.61 3.69 -25.79
C TYR A 50 -0.32 3.70 -27.01
N GLY A 51 -1.54 4.20 -26.82
CA GLY A 51 -2.47 4.42 -27.92
C GLY A 51 -3.09 5.80 -27.85
N ASP A 52 -3.10 6.47 -28.99
CA ASP A 52 -3.51 7.87 -29.16
C ASP A 52 -4.40 8.02 -30.39
N GLY A 53 -5.54 8.69 -30.27
CA GLY A 53 -6.38 9.05 -31.43
C GLY A 53 -7.03 7.88 -32.17
N ALA A 54 -7.03 6.68 -31.60
CA ALA A 54 -7.53 5.50 -32.31
C ALA A 54 -9.06 5.44 -32.32
N LEU A 55 -9.64 5.12 -33.48
CA LEU A 55 -11.10 4.97 -33.61
C LEU A 55 -11.64 3.74 -32.87
N ALA A 56 -10.82 2.68 -32.76
CA ALA A 56 -11.16 1.47 -32.04
C ALA A 56 -9.89 0.73 -31.58
N SER A 57 -9.80 0.40 -30.29
CA SER A 57 -8.71 -0.41 -29.73
C SER A 57 -9.27 -1.53 -28.86
N THR A 58 -8.99 -2.78 -29.21
CA THR A 58 -9.47 -3.95 -28.46
C THR A 58 -8.31 -4.81 -27.97
N PHE A 59 -8.28 -5.09 -26.67
CA PHE A 59 -7.35 -6.00 -26.02
C PHE A 59 -8.13 -7.11 -25.32
N THR A 60 -7.99 -8.34 -25.82
CA THR A 60 -8.77 -9.51 -25.35
C THR A 60 -7.80 -10.59 -24.89
N ASP A 61 -8.12 -11.26 -23.78
CA ASP A 61 -7.38 -12.44 -23.31
C ASP A 61 -5.86 -12.18 -23.18
N SER A 62 -5.49 -10.96 -22.80
CA SER A 62 -4.10 -10.50 -22.85
C SER A 62 -3.56 -10.17 -21.47
N ASN A 63 -2.24 -10.34 -21.30
CA ASN A 63 -1.53 -10.09 -20.06
C ASN A 63 -0.54 -8.93 -20.23
N PHE A 64 -0.69 -7.91 -19.38
CA PHE A 64 0.20 -6.77 -19.25
C PHE A 64 0.86 -6.85 -17.89
N ALA A 65 2.12 -7.30 -17.87
CA ALA A 65 2.80 -7.56 -16.61
C ALA A 65 4.19 -6.96 -16.51
N ASP A 66 4.55 -6.48 -15.33
CA ASP A 66 5.92 -6.05 -15.02
C ASP A 66 6.43 -4.94 -15.96
N ASN A 67 5.52 -4.11 -16.50
CA ASN A 67 5.86 -2.97 -17.35
C ASN A 67 6.02 -1.70 -16.53
N VAL A 68 6.86 -0.78 -17.00
CA VAL A 68 7.28 0.40 -16.24
C VAL A 68 7.21 1.65 -17.11
N ALA A 69 6.54 2.70 -16.61
CA ALA A 69 6.54 4.02 -17.23
C ALA A 69 6.49 5.15 -16.20
N PHE A 70 6.43 6.42 -16.61
CA PHE A 70 6.05 7.51 -15.71
C PHE A 70 4.52 7.73 -15.70
N LYS A 71 3.82 7.32 -16.75
CA LYS A 71 2.35 7.36 -16.81
C LYS A 71 1.83 6.14 -17.56
N GLY A 72 0.82 5.47 -17.01
CA GLY A 72 0.27 4.25 -17.59
C GLY A 72 1.34 3.15 -17.60
N GLY A 73 1.67 2.59 -16.44
CA GLY A 73 2.71 1.57 -16.33
C GLY A 73 2.46 0.39 -17.28
N ALA A 74 1.21 -0.07 -17.36
CA ALA A 74 0.80 -1.06 -18.36
C ALA A 74 0.34 -0.37 -19.66
N ILE A 75 -0.74 0.41 -19.58
CA ILE A 75 -1.42 0.98 -20.74
C ILE A 75 -1.70 2.47 -20.49
N TYR A 76 -1.39 3.29 -21.50
CA TYR A 76 -1.79 4.68 -21.58
C TYR A 76 -2.72 4.86 -22.78
N ALA A 77 -4.02 5.08 -22.49
CA ALA A 77 -5.06 5.30 -23.49
C ALA A 77 -5.44 6.79 -23.49
N VAL A 78 -5.23 7.47 -24.63
CA VAL A 78 -5.51 8.90 -24.78
C VAL A 78 -6.28 9.18 -26.07
N ASP A 79 -7.27 10.08 -25.97
CA ASP A 79 -8.02 10.64 -27.10
C ASP A 79 -8.56 9.60 -28.11
N GLY A 80 -8.90 8.39 -27.65
CA GLY A 80 -9.52 7.36 -28.48
C GLY A 80 -11.04 7.40 -28.45
N ASP A 81 -11.70 6.92 -29.50
CA ASP A 81 -13.17 6.95 -29.61
C ASP A 81 -13.86 5.72 -28.99
N ASP A 82 -13.18 4.58 -28.97
CA ASP A 82 -13.70 3.31 -28.45
C ASP A 82 -12.54 2.40 -28.02
N TRP A 83 -12.32 2.26 -26.72
CA TRP A 83 -11.38 1.29 -26.19
C TRP A 83 -12.11 0.18 -25.44
N THR A 84 -11.68 -1.05 -25.66
CA THR A 84 -12.16 -2.22 -24.93
C THR A 84 -10.98 -3.05 -24.43
N ILE A 85 -10.95 -3.33 -23.14
CA ILE A 85 -10.05 -4.32 -22.53
C ILE A 85 -10.94 -5.38 -21.87
N GLU A 86 -10.85 -6.62 -22.33
CA GLU A 86 -11.71 -7.71 -21.84
C GLU A 86 -10.89 -8.95 -21.47
N ASN A 87 -11.36 -9.65 -20.42
CA ASN A 87 -10.80 -10.90 -19.93
C ASN A 87 -9.27 -10.90 -19.83
N SER A 88 -8.71 -9.77 -19.40
CA SER A 88 -7.28 -9.49 -19.43
C SER A 88 -6.71 -9.38 -18.02
N THR A 89 -5.40 -9.55 -17.91
CA THR A 89 -4.67 -9.39 -16.64
C THR A 89 -3.71 -8.22 -16.75
N ILE A 90 -3.81 -7.26 -15.84
CA ILE A 90 -2.94 -6.08 -15.73
C ILE A 90 -2.31 -6.13 -14.35
N VAL A 91 -1.06 -6.61 -14.27
CA VAL A 91 -0.46 -7.02 -13.00
C VAL A 91 0.99 -6.57 -12.81
N ARG A 92 1.36 -6.10 -11.60
CA ARG A 92 2.76 -5.71 -11.28
C ARG A 92 3.36 -4.63 -12.18
N ASN A 93 2.55 -3.76 -12.76
CA ASN A 93 3.05 -2.63 -13.54
C ASN A 93 3.33 -1.41 -12.66
N GLN A 94 4.27 -0.56 -13.07
CA GLN A 94 4.75 0.56 -12.25
C GLN A 94 4.72 1.89 -13.00
N ALA A 95 4.14 2.91 -12.37
CA ALA A 95 4.24 4.31 -12.77
C ALA A 95 5.19 5.07 -11.83
N LEU A 96 6.40 5.40 -12.30
CA LEU A 96 7.49 5.99 -11.53
C LEU A 96 7.39 7.53 -11.39
N ARG A 97 8.22 8.11 -10.51
CA ARG A 97 8.38 9.56 -10.38
C ARG A 97 9.25 10.15 -11.50
N PRO A 98 9.00 11.40 -11.96
CA PRO A 98 7.98 12.32 -11.48
C PRO A 98 6.60 12.08 -12.13
N GLY A 99 5.52 12.31 -11.38
CA GLY A 99 4.15 12.26 -11.91
C GLY A 99 3.60 10.85 -12.20
N GLY A 100 4.03 9.86 -11.41
CA GLY A 100 3.64 8.45 -11.49
C GLY A 100 2.14 8.23 -11.35
N GLU A 101 1.41 8.24 -12.46
CA GLU A 101 -0.05 8.12 -12.50
C GLU A 101 -0.46 6.88 -13.30
N GLY A 102 -1.41 6.10 -12.77
CA GLY A 102 -1.93 4.91 -13.44
C GLY A 102 -0.90 3.79 -13.50
N GLY A 103 -0.64 3.12 -12.37
CA GLY A 103 0.32 2.02 -12.30
C GLY A 103 -0.03 0.90 -13.29
N GLY A 104 -1.31 0.50 -13.31
CA GLY A 104 -1.87 -0.34 -14.36
C GLY A 104 -2.30 0.48 -15.58
N LEU A 105 -3.41 1.20 -15.45
CA LEU A 105 -4.07 1.92 -16.52
C LEU A 105 -4.03 3.44 -16.29
N PHE A 106 -3.70 4.19 -17.34
CA PHE A 106 -3.99 5.61 -17.43
C PHE A 106 -5.00 5.85 -18.55
N ILE A 107 -6.13 6.47 -18.20
CA ILE A 107 -7.20 6.83 -19.12
C ILE A 107 -7.24 8.35 -19.22
N ALA A 108 -6.99 8.90 -20.41
CA ALA A 108 -7.02 10.32 -20.70
C ALA A 108 -8.13 10.62 -21.73
N SER A 109 -9.22 11.25 -21.30
CA SER A 109 -10.30 11.73 -22.19
C SER A 109 -10.84 10.69 -23.17
N SER A 110 -10.84 9.40 -22.79
CA SER A 110 -11.21 8.29 -23.67
C SER A 110 -12.35 7.47 -23.05
N PRO A 111 -13.45 7.18 -23.78
CA PRO A 111 -14.36 6.10 -23.42
C PRO A 111 -13.62 4.76 -23.52
N LEU A 112 -13.19 4.28 -22.36
CA LEU A 112 -12.59 2.97 -22.18
C LEU A 112 -13.58 2.09 -21.41
N LEU A 113 -13.95 0.96 -21.99
CA LEU A 113 -14.62 -0.13 -21.30
C LEU A 113 -13.59 -1.20 -20.90
N VAL A 114 -13.44 -1.44 -19.60
CA VAL A 114 -12.67 -2.57 -19.07
C VAL A 114 -13.63 -3.54 -18.41
N PHE A 115 -13.59 -4.83 -18.78
CA PHE A 115 -14.43 -5.82 -18.13
C PHE A 115 -13.87 -7.24 -18.05
N ASP A 116 -14.44 -8.03 -17.14
CA ASP A 116 -14.01 -9.40 -16.81
C ASP A 116 -12.51 -9.51 -16.52
N SER A 117 -11.87 -8.43 -16.09
CA SER A 117 -10.41 -8.32 -16.02
C SER A 117 -9.90 -8.25 -14.59
N ASN A 118 -8.63 -8.63 -14.42
CA ASN A 118 -7.91 -8.54 -13.16
C ASN A 118 -6.86 -7.41 -13.23
N ILE A 119 -7.04 -6.37 -12.42
CA ILE A 119 -6.12 -5.24 -12.28
C ILE A 119 -5.52 -5.31 -10.88
N SER A 120 -4.35 -5.93 -10.73
CA SER A 120 -3.80 -6.19 -9.40
C SER A 120 -2.32 -5.95 -9.23
N SER A 121 -1.90 -5.67 -7.99
CA SER A 121 -0.49 -5.51 -7.65
C SER A 121 0.24 -4.44 -8.47
N ASN A 122 -0.46 -3.46 -9.04
CA ASN A 122 0.16 -2.36 -9.77
C ASN A 122 0.51 -1.22 -8.81
N GLU A 123 1.57 -0.47 -9.13
CA GLU A 123 2.10 0.57 -8.26
C GLU A 123 2.20 1.91 -8.98
N ALA A 124 1.69 2.98 -8.36
CA ALA A 124 1.82 4.35 -8.82
C ALA A 124 2.55 5.19 -7.78
N ALA A 125 3.62 5.87 -8.20
CA ALA A 125 4.36 6.79 -7.34
C ALA A 125 3.59 8.09 -7.02
N TYR A 126 2.37 8.24 -7.54
CA TYR A 126 1.45 9.32 -7.26
C TYR A 126 0.00 8.84 -7.10
N SER A 127 -0.81 8.72 -8.15
CA SER A 127 -2.25 8.43 -8.01
C SER A 127 -2.71 7.31 -8.94
N GLY A 128 -3.71 6.55 -8.51
CA GLY A 128 -4.28 5.47 -9.30
C GLY A 128 -3.32 4.29 -9.44
N GLY A 129 -3.11 3.55 -8.35
CA GLY A 129 -2.22 2.38 -8.36
C GLY A 129 -2.66 1.38 -9.42
N GLY A 130 -3.95 1.03 -9.42
CA GLY A 130 -4.58 0.23 -10.47
C GLY A 130 -4.96 1.08 -11.68
N VAL A 131 -5.85 2.05 -11.47
CA VAL A 131 -6.43 2.88 -12.54
C VAL A 131 -6.35 4.36 -12.19
N TYR A 132 -5.88 5.16 -13.14
CA TYR A 132 -5.98 6.62 -13.11
C TYR A 132 -6.83 7.10 -14.29
N ALA A 133 -7.96 7.74 -14.00
CA ALA A 133 -8.82 8.36 -14.99
C ALA A 133 -8.69 9.89 -14.92
N ALA A 134 -8.50 10.53 -16.06
CA ALA A 134 -8.38 11.98 -16.16
C ALA A 134 -9.00 12.52 -17.45
N GLY A 135 -9.57 13.72 -17.37
CA GLY A 135 -10.23 14.37 -18.51
C GLY A 135 -11.60 13.79 -18.80
N SER A 136 -12.49 14.60 -19.36
CA SER A 136 -13.78 14.16 -19.87
C SER A 136 -13.68 13.83 -21.36
N GLY A 137 -14.04 12.58 -21.72
CA GLY A 137 -14.32 12.22 -23.10
C GLY A 137 -15.71 12.65 -23.53
N PHE A 138 -16.09 12.35 -24.79
CA PHE A 138 -17.49 12.49 -25.23
C PHE A 138 -18.45 11.51 -24.53
N LEU A 139 -17.90 10.43 -23.97
CA LEU A 139 -18.57 9.39 -23.19
C LEU A 139 -17.70 9.05 -21.96
N PRO A 140 -18.31 8.56 -20.86
CA PRO A 140 -17.58 8.16 -19.66
C PRO A 140 -16.72 6.91 -19.90
N ALA A 141 -15.69 6.74 -19.08
CA ALA A 141 -14.99 5.47 -18.97
C ALA A 141 -15.78 4.52 -18.05
N GLU A 142 -15.70 3.21 -18.30
CA GLU A 142 -16.48 2.19 -17.62
C GLU A 142 -15.58 1.03 -17.15
N LEU A 143 -15.68 0.69 -15.87
CA LEU A 143 -15.13 -0.52 -15.29
C LEU A 143 -16.31 -1.42 -14.92
N HIS A 144 -16.46 -2.55 -15.60
CA HIS A 144 -17.56 -3.49 -15.37
C HIS A 144 -17.02 -4.88 -15.01
N ASN A 145 -17.50 -5.48 -13.93
CA ASN A 145 -17.08 -6.84 -13.55
C ASN A 145 -15.55 -7.02 -13.51
N ASN A 146 -14.83 -6.15 -12.80
CA ASN A 146 -13.39 -6.26 -12.64
C ASN A 146 -13.01 -6.58 -11.20
N LEU A 147 -11.90 -7.29 -11.06
CA LEU A 147 -11.20 -7.44 -9.81
C LEU A 147 -10.05 -6.42 -9.75
N ILE A 148 -10.13 -5.47 -8.81
CA ILE A 148 -9.16 -4.37 -8.68
C ILE A 148 -8.54 -4.45 -7.30
N THR A 149 -7.40 -5.14 -7.17
CA THR A 149 -6.90 -5.52 -5.85
C THR A 149 -5.40 -5.41 -5.64
N HIS A 150 -4.98 -5.22 -4.40
CA HIS A 150 -3.55 -5.15 -4.05
C HIS A 150 -2.77 -4.06 -4.80
N ASN A 151 -3.45 -3.04 -5.34
CA ASN A 151 -2.77 -1.95 -6.02
C ASN A 151 -2.34 -0.88 -5.01
N ILE A 152 -1.20 -0.25 -5.28
CA ILE A 152 -0.57 0.70 -4.37
C ILE A 152 -0.44 2.05 -5.06
N ALA A 153 -0.94 3.12 -4.43
CA ALA A 153 -0.66 4.48 -4.85
C ALA A 153 0.07 5.22 -3.73
N THR A 154 1.01 6.10 -4.09
CA THR A 154 1.67 6.90 -3.06
C THR A 154 0.73 7.95 -2.46
N ARG A 155 -0.10 8.62 -3.28
CA ARG A 155 -0.89 9.78 -2.88
C ARG A 155 -2.40 9.53 -2.86
N ASP A 156 -3.03 9.04 -3.93
CA ASP A 156 -4.49 8.84 -3.88
C ASP A 156 -4.98 7.72 -4.77
N GLY A 157 -6.08 7.08 -4.37
CA GLY A 157 -6.72 6.06 -5.16
C GLY A 157 -5.83 4.85 -5.35
N GLY A 158 -5.60 4.07 -4.27
CA GLY A 158 -4.77 2.87 -4.32
C GLY A 158 -5.27 1.94 -5.44
N GLY A 159 -6.57 1.67 -5.44
CA GLY A 159 -7.25 0.98 -6.54
C GLY A 159 -7.49 1.92 -7.73
N ILE A 160 -8.33 2.94 -7.51
CA ILE A 160 -8.83 3.84 -8.57
C ILE A 160 -8.68 5.30 -8.14
N SER A 161 -8.18 6.14 -9.04
CA SER A 161 -8.19 7.60 -8.88
C SER A 161 -8.81 8.29 -10.09
N ALA A 162 -9.91 9.02 -9.89
CA ALA A 162 -10.60 9.81 -10.91
C ALA A 162 -10.35 11.30 -10.70
N ASN A 163 -9.83 12.00 -11.71
CA ASN A 163 -9.40 13.39 -11.59
C ASN A 163 -9.76 14.20 -12.84
N TRP A 164 -9.53 15.51 -12.78
CA TRP A 164 -9.58 16.43 -13.92
C TRP A 164 -10.87 16.33 -14.74
N HIS A 165 -12.01 16.47 -14.08
CA HIS A 165 -13.34 16.39 -14.70
C HIS A 165 -13.66 15.05 -15.37
N SER A 166 -12.93 13.97 -15.07
CA SER A 166 -13.25 12.65 -15.59
C SER A 166 -14.61 12.18 -15.10
N GLU A 167 -15.33 11.48 -15.98
CA GLU A 167 -16.53 10.74 -15.65
C GLU A 167 -16.22 9.24 -15.71
N LEU A 168 -16.39 8.56 -14.57
CA LEU A 168 -16.09 7.13 -14.43
C LEU A 168 -17.31 6.39 -13.88
N ILE A 169 -17.67 5.30 -14.52
CA ILE A 169 -18.71 4.39 -14.06
C ILE A 169 -18.03 3.09 -13.60
N VAL A 170 -18.38 2.63 -12.40
CA VAL A 170 -17.85 1.40 -11.80
C VAL A 170 -19.02 0.49 -11.44
N THR A 171 -19.12 -0.66 -12.09
CA THR A 171 -20.23 -1.60 -11.89
C THR A 171 -19.74 -3.01 -11.64
N ASN A 172 -20.37 -3.74 -10.71
CA ASN A 172 -20.08 -5.15 -10.44
C ASN A 172 -18.59 -5.44 -10.17
N CYS A 173 -17.85 -4.47 -9.63
CA CYS A 173 -16.42 -4.65 -9.35
C CYS A 173 -16.20 -5.05 -7.90
N THR A 174 -15.12 -5.81 -7.65
CA THR A 174 -14.56 -5.97 -6.30
C THR A 174 -13.28 -5.16 -6.23
N ILE A 175 -13.29 -4.11 -5.41
CA ILE A 175 -12.18 -3.19 -5.17
C ILE A 175 -11.70 -3.44 -3.75
N ALA A 176 -10.62 -4.20 -3.61
CA ALA A 176 -10.20 -4.67 -2.30
C ALA A 176 -8.69 -4.74 -2.10
N ASP A 177 -8.24 -4.67 -0.85
CA ASP A 177 -6.82 -4.80 -0.49
C ASP A 177 -5.91 -3.77 -1.17
N ASN A 178 -6.45 -2.65 -1.65
CA ASN A 178 -5.65 -1.60 -2.25
C ASN A 178 -5.14 -0.64 -1.18
N GLU A 179 -3.93 -0.09 -1.37
CA GLU A 179 -3.26 0.71 -0.36
C GLU A 179 -2.84 2.08 -0.90
N VAL A 180 -3.04 3.11 -0.07
CA VAL A 180 -2.41 4.41 -0.23
C VAL A 180 -1.39 4.64 0.88
N VAL A 181 -0.14 4.96 0.50
CA VAL A 181 1.01 4.80 1.41
C VAL A 181 1.66 6.09 1.94
N ALA A 182 1.47 7.27 1.32
CA ALA A 182 2.03 8.53 1.86
C ALA A 182 1.02 9.30 2.73
N ALA A 183 1.40 10.52 3.14
CA ALA A 183 0.50 11.51 3.73
C ALA A 183 0.86 12.91 3.19
N PRO A 184 -0.12 13.79 2.91
CA PRO A 184 -1.57 13.52 2.92
C PRO A 184 -1.98 12.62 1.74
N ALA A 185 -2.92 11.70 1.96
CA ALA A 185 -3.23 10.68 0.98
C ALA A 185 -4.63 10.06 1.17
N TYR A 186 -5.44 9.94 0.12
CA TYR A 186 -6.88 9.67 0.26
C TYR A 186 -7.39 8.54 -0.63
N GLY A 187 -8.45 7.85 -0.19
CA GLY A 187 -9.14 6.85 -1.00
C GLY A 187 -8.30 5.60 -1.28
N GLY A 188 -8.14 4.72 -0.28
CA GLY A 188 -7.44 3.45 -0.46
C GLY A 188 -8.02 2.64 -1.62
N GLY A 189 -9.35 2.48 -1.63
CA GLY A 189 -10.09 1.88 -2.74
C GLY A 189 -10.27 2.85 -3.91
N ILE A 190 -11.09 3.89 -3.70
CA ILE A 190 -11.44 4.88 -4.73
C ILE A 190 -11.20 6.30 -4.22
N PHE A 191 -10.52 7.11 -5.03
CA PHE A 191 -10.44 8.55 -4.83
C PHE A 191 -11.02 9.32 -6.03
N THR A 192 -11.75 10.40 -5.77
CA THR A 192 -12.20 11.34 -6.80
C THR A 192 -11.85 12.77 -6.42
N ALA A 193 -11.34 13.56 -7.39
CA ALA A 193 -10.99 14.97 -7.18
C ALA A 193 -11.01 15.79 -8.47
N TYR A 194 -10.65 17.08 -8.36
CA TYR A 194 -10.51 18.00 -9.49
C TYR A 194 -11.75 18.06 -10.39
N GLY A 195 -12.94 18.16 -9.77
CA GLY A 195 -14.21 18.25 -10.48
C GLY A 195 -14.66 16.97 -11.19
N ALA A 196 -14.03 15.82 -10.91
CA ALA A 196 -14.43 14.53 -11.45
C ALA A 196 -15.76 14.04 -10.85
N ARG A 197 -16.37 13.08 -11.56
CA ARG A 197 -17.59 12.39 -11.14
C ARG A 197 -17.40 10.88 -11.25
N VAL A 198 -17.76 10.16 -10.18
CA VAL A 198 -17.73 8.69 -10.15
C VAL A 198 -19.09 8.15 -9.75
N ASP A 199 -19.63 7.21 -10.52
CA ASP A 199 -20.87 6.51 -10.19
C ASP A 199 -20.56 5.02 -9.97
N VAL A 200 -20.82 4.53 -8.75
CA VAL A 200 -20.53 3.15 -8.32
C VAL A 200 -21.83 2.39 -8.04
N THR A 201 -21.98 1.21 -8.64
CA THR A 201 -23.13 0.33 -8.42
C THR A 201 -22.74 -1.14 -8.34
N ASN A 202 -23.54 -1.95 -7.62
CA ASN A 202 -23.38 -3.41 -7.54
C ASN A 202 -21.97 -3.87 -7.15
N SER A 203 -21.20 -3.06 -6.44
CA SER A 203 -19.76 -3.28 -6.24
C SER A 203 -19.44 -3.54 -4.77
N ILE A 204 -18.29 -4.17 -4.51
CA ILE A 204 -17.75 -4.37 -3.17
C ILE A 204 -16.49 -3.52 -3.03
N ILE A 205 -16.44 -2.65 -2.01
CA ILE A 205 -15.28 -1.84 -1.64
C ILE A 205 -14.90 -2.21 -0.20
N TRP A 206 -13.86 -3.02 -0.06
CA TRP A 206 -13.57 -3.73 1.18
C TRP A 206 -12.06 -3.92 1.39
N ASP A 207 -11.54 -4.00 2.61
CA ASP A 207 -10.11 -4.29 2.85
C ASP A 207 -9.10 -3.31 2.24
N ASN A 208 -9.56 -2.16 1.73
CA ASN A 208 -8.64 -1.11 1.29
C ASN A 208 -8.09 -0.31 2.48
N VAL A 209 -6.89 0.23 2.31
CA VAL A 209 -6.14 0.93 3.34
C VAL A 209 -5.73 2.32 2.85
N SER A 210 -5.99 3.33 3.68
CA SER A 210 -5.45 4.68 3.53
C SER A 210 -4.81 5.07 4.85
N ARG A 211 -3.65 5.72 4.81
CA ARG A 211 -2.95 6.17 6.02
C ARG A 211 -3.40 7.55 6.51
N TYR A 212 -4.32 8.20 5.80
CA TYR A 212 -4.85 9.51 6.18
C TYR A 212 -6.37 9.48 6.32
N ASP A 213 -7.13 9.61 5.23
CA ASP A 213 -8.59 9.55 5.29
C ASP A 213 -9.16 8.78 4.10
N GLY A 214 -10.33 8.17 4.29
CA GLY A 214 -11.04 7.44 3.26
C GLY A 214 -10.34 6.14 2.89
N THR A 215 -10.31 5.15 3.80
CA THR A 215 -9.71 3.85 3.45
C THR A 215 -10.42 3.18 2.29
N GLN A 216 -11.75 3.26 2.24
CA GLN A 216 -12.55 2.76 1.13
C GLN A 216 -12.76 3.85 0.07
N ILE A 217 -13.26 5.03 0.49
CA ILE A 217 -13.67 6.10 -0.42
C ILE A 217 -13.13 7.46 0.07
N GLY A 218 -12.50 8.21 -0.84
CA GLY A 218 -12.18 9.61 -0.66
C GLY A 218 -12.78 10.49 -1.75
N VAL A 219 -13.49 11.56 -1.37
CA VAL A 219 -14.06 12.55 -2.29
C VAL A 219 -13.45 13.92 -1.97
N GLY A 220 -12.58 14.41 -2.84
CA GLY A 220 -11.80 15.63 -2.64
C GLY A 220 -12.00 16.69 -3.72
N SER A 221 -11.40 17.85 -3.52
CA SER A 221 -11.45 19.00 -4.42
C SER A 221 -10.14 19.21 -5.19
N GLY A 222 -9.08 18.50 -4.83
CA GLY A 222 -7.76 18.61 -5.46
C GLY A 222 -6.85 19.61 -4.76
N ASP A 223 -6.16 20.47 -5.52
CA ASP A 223 -5.23 21.45 -4.96
C ASP A 223 -5.97 22.49 -4.09
N PRO A 224 -5.63 22.65 -2.79
CA PRO A 224 -6.29 23.61 -1.91
C PRO A 224 -6.21 25.08 -2.38
N ARG A 225 -5.27 25.42 -3.25
CA ARG A 225 -5.13 26.76 -3.85
C ARG A 225 -6.17 26.99 -4.96
N TYR A 226 -6.65 25.92 -5.58
CA TYR A 226 -7.59 25.93 -6.70
C TYR A 226 -8.60 24.77 -6.56
N PRO A 227 -9.40 24.75 -5.47
CA PRO A 227 -10.28 23.62 -5.20
C PRO A 227 -11.36 23.52 -6.28
N GLN A 228 -11.50 22.33 -6.84
CA GLN A 228 -12.53 21.95 -7.81
C GLN A 228 -13.33 20.78 -7.20
N PRO A 229 -14.42 21.07 -6.47
CA PRO A 229 -15.17 20.03 -5.77
C PRO A 229 -15.66 18.93 -6.72
N SER A 230 -15.43 17.69 -6.32
CA SER A 230 -15.85 16.50 -7.07
C SER A 230 -17.13 15.90 -6.47
N SER A 231 -17.67 14.90 -7.17
CA SER A 231 -18.85 14.17 -6.72
C SER A 231 -18.72 12.66 -6.92
N MET A 232 -19.38 11.90 -6.05
CA MET A 232 -19.54 10.46 -6.20
C MET A 232 -20.96 10.03 -5.83
N SER A 233 -21.45 8.99 -6.49
CA SER A 233 -22.65 8.25 -6.08
C SER A 233 -22.31 6.78 -5.87
N VAL A 234 -22.89 6.17 -4.84
CA VAL A 234 -22.72 4.76 -4.51
C VAL A 234 -24.09 4.18 -4.16
N SER A 235 -24.48 3.10 -4.83
CA SER A 235 -25.74 2.39 -4.53
C SER A 235 -25.61 0.90 -4.78
N TYR A 236 -26.46 0.09 -4.16
CA TYR A 236 -26.44 -1.37 -4.26
C TYR A 236 -25.02 -1.91 -4.10
N SER A 237 -24.27 -1.43 -3.11
CA SER A 237 -22.86 -1.78 -2.96
C SER A 237 -22.54 -2.14 -1.51
N ILE A 238 -21.55 -3.00 -1.32
CA ILE A 238 -20.98 -3.26 0.01
C ILE A 238 -19.81 -2.31 0.20
N VAL A 239 -19.86 -1.49 1.24
CA VAL A 239 -18.76 -0.60 1.60
C VAL A 239 -18.41 -0.85 3.05
N GLU A 240 -17.15 -1.15 3.32
CA GLU A 240 -16.70 -1.36 4.69
C GLU A 240 -17.00 -0.13 5.56
N PRO A 241 -17.70 -0.29 6.71
CA PRO A 241 -18.10 0.85 7.55
C PRO A 241 -16.96 1.42 8.39
N GLY A 242 -15.94 0.60 8.66
CA GLY A 242 -14.76 0.96 9.43
C GLY A 242 -13.51 0.82 8.57
N PRO A 243 -12.38 1.37 9.01
CA PRO A 243 -11.10 1.07 8.37
C PRO A 243 -10.64 -0.33 8.74
N ASN A 244 -10.04 -1.01 7.77
CA ASN A 244 -9.16 -2.14 8.04
C ASN A 244 -7.85 -1.66 8.66
N ASP A 245 -7.81 -1.67 9.99
CA ASP A 245 -6.58 -1.52 10.75
C ASP A 245 -6.17 -2.90 11.29
N PRO A 246 -4.95 -3.40 11.03
CA PRO A 246 -4.40 -4.56 11.75
C PRO A 246 -4.41 -4.38 13.29
N ASN A 247 -4.69 -3.18 13.80
CA ASN A 247 -4.88 -2.83 15.21
C ASN A 247 -6.30 -2.36 15.59
N ALA A 248 -7.36 -2.77 14.87
CA ALA A 248 -8.80 -2.36 14.90
C ALA A 248 -9.51 -1.84 16.19
N PHE A 249 -8.85 -1.68 17.33
CA PHE A 249 -9.29 -0.88 18.49
C PHE A 249 -8.43 0.37 18.75
N GLY A 250 -7.46 0.67 17.89
CA GLY A 250 -6.40 1.64 18.16
C GLY A 250 -5.46 1.13 19.26
N PRO A 251 -4.18 1.53 19.24
CA PRO A 251 -3.24 1.10 20.26
C PRO A 251 -3.62 1.63 21.65
N THR A 252 -3.95 0.72 22.56
CA THR A 252 -4.15 1.04 23.98
C THR A 252 -2.86 1.49 24.67
N ALA A 253 -1.72 1.22 24.05
CA ALA A 253 -0.41 1.61 24.53
C ALA A 253 0.58 1.86 23.38
N LEU A 254 1.56 2.74 23.59
CA LEU A 254 2.56 3.12 22.59
C LEU A 254 4.00 2.94 23.11
N ASP A 255 4.81 2.20 22.36
CA ASP A 255 6.25 2.25 22.45
C ASP A 255 6.79 3.05 21.27
N ILE A 256 7.55 4.10 21.55
CA ILE A 256 8.13 4.95 20.51
C ILE A 256 9.63 5.15 20.73
N VAL A 257 10.40 4.99 19.66
CA VAL A 257 11.83 5.31 19.62
C VAL A 257 12.02 6.54 18.76
N PHE A 258 12.65 7.58 19.30
CA PHE A 258 13.22 8.65 18.48
C PHE A 258 14.64 8.26 18.11
N MET A 259 14.85 7.93 16.84
CA MET A 259 16.16 7.66 16.25
C MET A 259 16.60 8.90 15.47
N ILE A 260 17.60 9.59 15.99
CA ILE A 260 18.00 10.92 15.49
C ILE A 260 19.40 10.86 14.92
N ASP A 261 19.53 11.26 13.66
CA ASP A 261 20.81 11.58 13.05
C ASP A 261 21.48 12.73 13.82
N SER A 262 22.70 12.48 14.28
CA SER A 262 23.51 13.42 15.08
C SER A 262 24.79 13.86 14.38
N THR A 263 24.85 13.72 13.06
CA THR A 263 25.95 14.17 12.20
C THR A 263 26.05 15.70 12.18
N GLY A 264 27.15 16.22 11.65
CA GLY A 264 27.46 17.65 11.70
C GLY A 264 26.42 18.57 11.04
N SER A 265 25.66 18.07 10.05
CA SER A 265 24.63 18.80 9.31
C SER A 265 23.35 19.05 10.14
N MET A 266 23.06 18.19 11.11
CA MET A 266 21.79 18.15 11.85
C MET A 266 21.65 19.18 12.99
N GLY A 267 22.61 20.10 13.15
CA GLY A 267 22.70 20.97 14.33
C GLY A 267 21.47 21.85 14.58
N GLY A 268 20.93 22.49 13.53
CA GLY A 268 19.73 23.33 13.64
C GLY A 268 18.46 22.51 13.94
N ASP A 269 18.42 21.30 13.40
CA ASP A 269 17.28 20.38 13.45
C ASP A 269 17.15 19.76 14.85
N ILE A 270 18.27 19.29 15.42
CA ILE A 270 18.36 18.81 16.80
C ILE A 270 17.96 19.91 17.79
N ALA A 271 18.43 21.15 17.58
CA ALA A 271 18.08 22.27 18.44
C ALA A 271 16.57 22.58 18.42
N ALA A 272 15.92 22.45 17.26
CA ALA A 272 14.47 22.62 17.13
C ALA A 272 13.71 21.54 17.91
N VAL A 273 14.12 20.26 17.79
CA VAL A 273 13.53 19.14 18.54
C VAL A 273 13.71 19.32 20.04
N ALA A 274 14.91 19.68 20.50
CA ALA A 274 15.20 19.92 21.91
C ALA A 274 14.31 21.04 22.50
N ALA A 275 14.13 22.14 21.75
CA ALA A 275 13.24 23.24 22.15
C ALA A 275 11.77 22.84 22.23
N ALA A 276 11.31 21.93 21.35
CA ALA A 276 9.93 21.46 21.28
C ALA A 276 9.65 20.17 22.06
N ALA A 277 10.64 19.58 22.73
CA ALA A 277 10.53 18.27 23.40
C ALA A 277 9.33 18.18 24.37
N GLY A 278 9.01 19.28 25.08
CA GLY A 278 7.83 19.34 25.94
C GLY A 278 6.50 19.25 25.17
N GLN A 279 6.40 19.91 24.01
CA GLN A 279 5.21 19.87 23.16
C GLN A 279 5.03 18.49 22.50
N ILE A 280 6.13 17.90 22.02
CA ILE A 280 6.16 16.56 21.42
C ILE A 280 5.67 15.52 22.43
N THR A 281 6.27 15.48 23.62
CA THR A 281 5.89 14.52 24.67
C THR A 281 4.47 14.76 25.20
N GLN A 282 4.01 16.01 25.26
CA GLN A 282 2.63 16.33 25.61
C GLN A 282 1.64 15.81 24.57
N LEU A 283 1.92 15.97 23.27
CA LEU A 283 1.07 15.44 22.21
C LEU A 283 0.95 13.91 22.34
N ILE A 284 2.08 13.20 22.46
CA ILE A 284 2.09 11.74 22.64
C ILE A 284 1.18 11.32 23.80
N GLY A 285 1.33 11.95 24.96
CA GLY A 285 0.53 11.62 26.14
C GLY A 285 -0.95 11.98 26.03
N SER A 286 -1.31 12.98 25.22
CA SER A 286 -2.71 13.29 24.91
C SER A 286 -3.35 12.33 23.93
N THR A 287 -2.51 11.69 23.09
CA THR A 287 -2.93 10.79 22.03
C THR A 287 -3.11 9.35 22.56
N ILE A 288 -2.08 8.81 23.23
CA ILE A 288 -2.12 7.47 23.85
C ILE A 288 -1.54 7.59 25.27
N PRO A 289 -2.37 7.59 26.33
CA PRO A 289 -1.90 7.83 27.70
C PRO A 289 -0.89 6.79 28.22
N ASP A 290 -0.96 5.53 27.77
CA ASP A 290 -0.02 4.48 28.13
C ASP A 290 1.17 4.42 27.16
N PHE A 291 2.04 5.43 27.21
CA PHE A 291 3.21 5.51 26.35
C PHE A 291 4.53 5.37 27.11
N ARG A 292 5.58 4.95 26.41
CA ARG A 292 6.98 5.08 26.84
C ARG A 292 7.87 5.38 25.65
N ILE A 293 8.92 6.15 25.91
CA ILE A 293 9.79 6.71 24.88
C ILE A 293 11.22 6.25 25.12
N ALA A 294 11.91 5.86 24.05
CA ALA A 294 13.36 5.73 24.01
C ALA A 294 13.95 6.75 23.02
N VAL A 295 15.21 7.11 23.22
CA VAL A 295 15.96 8.01 22.34
C VAL A 295 17.30 7.36 22.01
N VAL A 296 17.56 7.23 20.71
CA VAL A 296 18.81 6.72 20.14
C VAL A 296 19.31 7.76 19.16
N ASP A 297 20.60 7.98 19.12
CA ASP A 297 21.22 8.73 18.03
C ASP A 297 22.28 7.92 17.31
N TYR A 298 22.60 8.34 16.10
CA TYR A 298 23.60 7.68 15.28
C TYR A 298 24.37 8.72 14.45
N ARG A 299 25.51 8.26 13.93
CA ARG A 299 26.34 8.98 12.97
C ARG A 299 26.78 7.96 11.93
N ASP A 300 28.06 7.60 11.98
CA ASP A 300 28.64 6.60 11.14
C ASP A 300 29.62 5.71 11.92
N PHE A 301 30.13 4.66 11.29
CA PHE A 301 31.24 3.90 11.81
C PHE A 301 32.50 4.78 11.91
N ASP A 302 33.17 4.79 13.06
CA ASP A 302 34.47 5.45 13.26
C ASP A 302 35.57 4.73 12.47
N THR A 303 35.59 4.97 11.16
CA THR A 303 36.50 4.36 10.18
C THR A 303 36.85 5.40 9.12
N PRO A 304 38.14 5.58 8.79
CA PRO A 304 38.55 6.55 7.78
C PRO A 304 37.82 6.37 6.45
N GLY A 305 37.17 7.44 5.98
CA GLY A 305 36.39 7.46 4.73
C GLY A 305 34.90 7.18 4.91
N MET A 306 34.47 6.85 6.13
CA MET A 306 33.07 6.79 6.57
C MET A 306 32.89 7.85 7.67
N GLY A 307 33.14 7.50 8.94
CA GLY A 307 33.17 8.44 10.05
C GLY A 307 34.56 8.98 10.46
N GLY A 308 34.55 9.84 11.48
CA GLY A 308 35.75 10.35 12.15
C GLY A 308 35.93 9.81 13.59
N PRO A 309 37.10 10.07 14.21
CA PRO A 309 37.36 9.65 15.59
C PRO A 309 36.27 10.09 16.57
N GLY A 310 35.63 9.11 17.21
CA GLY A 310 34.53 9.32 18.15
C GLY A 310 33.13 9.19 17.56
N ASP A 311 33.01 8.85 16.27
CA ASP A 311 31.74 8.48 15.66
C ASP A 311 31.29 7.07 16.09
N TYR A 312 30.01 6.80 15.88
CA TYR A 312 29.38 5.56 16.29
C TYR A 312 28.19 5.25 15.37
N PRO A 313 28.00 3.97 15.00
CA PRO A 313 26.85 3.56 14.19
C PRO A 313 25.53 3.63 14.96
N TYR A 314 25.58 3.69 16.30
CA TYR A 314 24.42 3.91 17.18
C TYR A 314 24.88 4.30 18.59
N ARG A 315 24.03 4.99 19.35
CA ARG A 315 24.22 5.29 20.78
C ARG A 315 22.87 5.43 21.47
N ASP A 316 22.72 4.75 22.60
CA ASP A 316 21.52 4.90 23.44
C ASP A 316 21.63 6.15 24.31
N VAL A 317 20.66 7.06 24.16
CA VAL A 317 20.59 8.29 24.95
C VAL A 317 19.64 8.09 26.12
N VAL A 318 18.47 7.51 25.87
CA VAL A 318 17.45 7.22 26.88
C VAL A 318 16.83 5.86 26.57
N PRO A 319 16.89 4.87 27.49
CA PRO A 319 16.14 3.63 27.32
C PRO A 319 14.64 3.89 27.50
N PHE A 320 13.79 2.95 27.07
CA PHE A 320 12.33 3.06 27.21
C PHE A 320 11.92 3.47 28.64
N THR A 321 11.34 4.67 28.76
CA THR A 321 10.91 5.23 30.04
C THR A 321 9.57 5.93 29.92
N ARG A 322 8.81 5.93 31.03
CA ARG A 322 7.59 6.76 31.20
C ARG A 322 7.90 8.12 31.83
N ASN A 323 9.15 8.36 32.21
CA ASN A 323 9.58 9.59 32.86
C ASN A 323 9.84 10.67 31.80
N VAL A 324 8.81 11.45 31.47
CA VAL A 324 8.91 12.54 30.47
C VAL A 324 10.07 13.52 30.76
N PRO A 325 10.30 14.00 31.99
CA PRO A 325 11.48 14.79 32.31
C PRO A 325 12.82 14.14 31.93
N GLN A 326 12.95 12.82 32.06
CA GLN A 326 14.16 12.09 31.65
C GLN A 326 14.34 12.08 30.13
N VAL A 327 13.25 11.93 29.37
CA VAL A 327 13.25 11.99 27.90
C VAL A 327 13.68 13.38 27.44
N ILE A 328 13.06 14.44 28.00
CA ILE A 328 13.41 15.83 27.68
C ILE A 328 14.88 16.11 28.02
N ALA A 329 15.36 15.64 29.17
CA ALA A 329 16.77 15.79 29.54
C ALA A 329 17.71 15.11 28.53
N GLY A 330 17.38 13.90 28.07
CA GLY A 330 18.17 13.18 27.07
C GLY A 330 18.16 13.84 25.69
N LEU A 331 17.01 14.31 25.20
CA LEU A 331 16.94 15.07 23.95
C LEU A 331 17.82 16.33 24.01
N ASN A 332 17.91 16.99 25.17
CA ASN A 332 18.78 18.14 25.39
C ASN A 332 20.29 17.81 25.44
N THR A 333 20.69 16.52 25.51
CA THR A 333 22.11 16.13 25.44
C THR A 333 22.58 15.82 24.02
N LEU A 334 21.66 15.76 23.05
CA LEU A 334 22.01 15.54 21.65
C LEU A 334 22.82 16.72 21.12
N ALA A 335 23.86 16.41 20.35
CA ALA A 335 24.71 17.41 19.73
C ALA A 335 25.21 16.90 18.38
N ALA A 336 25.05 17.73 17.36
CA ALA A 336 25.58 17.49 16.02
C ALA A 336 27.11 17.43 16.02
N GLY A 337 27.66 16.45 15.31
CA GLY A 337 29.09 16.32 15.05
C GLY A 337 29.39 15.02 14.32
N GLY A 338 30.60 14.88 13.77
CA GLY A 338 30.91 13.70 12.97
C GLY A 338 30.13 13.65 11.65
N GLY A 339 30.06 12.46 11.05
CA GLY A 339 29.58 12.26 9.68
C GLY A 339 30.70 12.69 8.73
N GLY A 340 31.43 11.71 8.18
CA GLY A 340 32.59 11.98 7.33
C GLY A 340 32.25 11.95 5.85
N ASP A 341 31.43 11.00 5.40
CA ASP A 341 30.81 10.96 4.08
C ASP A 341 29.27 11.04 4.17
N GLU A 342 28.64 11.23 3.01
CA GLU A 342 27.26 10.82 2.79
C GLU A 342 27.36 9.60 1.86
N PRO A 343 26.74 8.43 2.15
CA PRO A 343 25.64 8.13 3.11
C PRO A 343 26.02 7.99 4.60
N GLU A 344 25.06 7.66 5.48
CA GLU A 344 25.24 7.49 6.95
C GLU A 344 24.72 6.11 7.46
N SER A 345 25.09 5.72 8.69
CA SER A 345 24.84 4.37 9.29
C SER A 345 23.39 4.14 9.79
N VAL A 346 22.39 4.45 8.98
CA VAL A 346 20.96 4.34 9.36
C VAL A 346 20.54 2.88 9.63
N TYR A 347 20.98 1.92 8.82
CA TYR A 347 20.51 0.53 8.93
C TYR A 347 21.09 -0.18 10.15
N ALA A 348 22.34 0.13 10.51
CA ALA A 348 22.92 -0.36 11.75
C ALA A 348 22.13 0.14 12.98
N ALA A 349 21.81 1.43 13.05
CA ALA A 349 21.02 2.00 14.14
C ALA A 349 19.58 1.49 14.18
N LEU A 350 18.93 1.28 13.03
CA LEU A 350 17.61 0.67 12.97
C LEU A 350 17.62 -0.78 13.47
N MET A 351 18.61 -1.57 13.05
CA MET A 351 18.77 -2.93 13.54
C MET A 351 19.04 -2.94 15.05
N HIS A 352 19.82 -1.99 15.58
CA HIS A 352 20.00 -1.84 17.04
C HIS A 352 18.67 -1.60 17.76
N CYS A 353 17.82 -0.72 17.22
CA CYS A 353 16.52 -0.41 17.80
C CYS A 353 15.54 -1.60 17.75
N MET A 354 15.63 -2.46 16.73
CA MET A 354 14.67 -3.56 16.53
C MET A 354 15.16 -4.88 17.11
N ASN A 355 16.43 -5.21 16.91
CA ASN A 355 17.06 -6.48 17.21
C ASN A 355 18.57 -6.31 17.50
N PRO A 356 18.93 -5.75 18.68
CA PRO A 356 20.33 -5.46 19.01
C PRO A 356 21.19 -6.74 19.05
N THR A 357 20.60 -7.88 19.43
CA THR A 357 21.28 -9.17 19.43
C THR A 357 21.73 -9.60 18.03
N ARG A 358 20.88 -9.39 17.01
CA ARG A 358 21.24 -9.67 15.61
C ARG A 358 22.38 -8.78 15.16
N LEU A 359 22.28 -7.47 15.39
CA LEU A 359 23.35 -6.52 15.06
C LEU A 359 24.68 -6.88 15.71
N GLU A 360 24.70 -7.13 17.02
CA GLU A 360 25.92 -7.47 17.76
C GLU A 360 26.54 -8.78 17.27
N THR A 361 25.71 -9.77 16.92
CA THR A 361 26.15 -11.04 16.34
C THR A 361 26.81 -10.81 14.98
N ASP A 362 26.18 -10.03 14.10
CA ASP A 362 26.66 -9.78 12.74
C ASP A 362 27.92 -8.92 12.75
N LEU A 363 27.99 -7.89 13.60
CA LEU A 363 29.21 -7.10 13.82
C LEU A 363 30.35 -7.96 14.36
N THR A 364 30.08 -8.86 15.30
CA THR A 364 31.10 -9.78 15.83
C THR A 364 31.59 -10.73 14.76
N ALA A 365 30.69 -11.30 13.95
CA ALA A 365 31.03 -12.18 12.84
C ALA A 365 31.85 -11.47 11.76
N ALA A 366 31.59 -10.18 11.52
CA ALA A 366 32.34 -9.32 10.61
C ALA A 366 33.70 -8.85 11.17
N GLY A 367 34.05 -9.21 12.41
CA GLY A 367 35.27 -8.73 13.07
C GLY A 367 35.20 -7.26 13.50
N ALA A 368 33.99 -6.69 13.53
CA ALA A 368 33.68 -5.29 13.81
C ALA A 368 33.12 -5.07 15.23
N ALA A 369 33.38 -6.00 16.16
CA ALA A 369 32.90 -5.94 17.55
C ALA A 369 33.36 -4.69 18.33
N ALA A 370 34.33 -3.94 17.84
CA ALA A 370 34.76 -2.67 18.43
C ALA A 370 33.68 -1.57 18.38
N PHE A 371 32.72 -1.68 17.46
CA PHE A 371 31.59 -0.75 17.35
C PHE A 371 30.40 -1.12 18.25
N ILE A 372 30.46 -2.28 18.91
CA ILE A 372 29.50 -2.64 19.94
C ILE A 372 29.83 -1.83 21.19
N GLN A 373 28.92 -0.95 21.63
CA GLN A 373 29.13 -0.14 22.82
C GLN A 373 28.95 -1.01 24.09
N PRO A 374 30.01 -1.43 24.81
CA PRO A 374 29.85 -2.41 25.90
C PRO A 374 29.17 -1.81 27.14
N ALA A 375 29.13 -0.48 27.21
CA ALA A 375 28.46 0.29 28.26
C ALA A 375 27.06 0.75 27.85
N SER A 376 26.61 0.43 26.63
CA SER A 376 25.24 0.71 26.22
C SER A 376 24.27 -0.09 27.12
N PRO A 377 23.28 0.57 27.74
CA PRO A 377 22.23 -0.13 28.48
C PRO A 377 21.21 -0.82 27.54
N GLY A 378 21.32 -0.61 26.23
CA GLY A 378 20.28 -0.87 25.24
C GLY A 378 19.05 0.02 25.45
N ILE A 379 18.16 0.06 24.46
CA ILE A 379 16.86 0.76 24.62
C ILE A 379 15.89 0.02 25.55
N GLY A 380 16.19 -1.24 25.91
CA GLY A 380 15.28 -2.15 26.59
C GLY A 380 14.41 -2.96 25.61
N GLN A 381 13.47 -3.74 26.15
CA GLN A 381 12.61 -4.61 25.33
C GLN A 381 11.33 -3.90 24.91
N TRP A 382 10.93 -4.04 23.65
CA TRP A 382 9.59 -3.66 23.17
C TRP A 382 8.50 -4.45 23.93
N ARG A 383 7.38 -3.81 24.26
CA ARG A 383 6.27 -4.45 24.98
C ARG A 383 5.64 -5.48 24.03
N PRO A 384 5.33 -6.69 24.48
CA PRO A 384 4.58 -7.66 23.68
C PRO A 384 3.07 -7.32 23.65
N GLY A 385 2.32 -7.94 22.73
CA GLY A 385 0.85 -7.87 22.69
C GLY A 385 0.28 -7.06 21.52
N GLN A 386 -0.92 -7.44 21.08
CA GLN A 386 -1.61 -6.87 19.91
C GLN A 386 -2.15 -5.45 20.16
N GLY A 387 -2.35 -5.04 21.42
CA GLY A 387 -2.84 -3.69 21.78
C GLY A 387 -1.74 -2.63 21.95
N VAL A 388 -0.50 -2.92 21.53
CA VAL A 388 0.66 -2.04 21.70
C VAL A 388 1.19 -1.62 20.33
N ALA A 389 1.06 -0.34 19.97
CA ALA A 389 1.76 0.22 18.82
C ALA A 389 3.25 0.32 19.11
N ARG A 390 4.05 0.00 18.10
CA ARG A 390 5.51 0.05 18.16
C ARG A 390 5.99 0.87 16.98
N ALA A 391 6.57 2.02 17.26
CA ALA A 391 6.99 2.95 16.22
C ALA A 391 8.42 3.43 16.42
N ILE A 392 9.14 3.61 15.32
CA ILE A 392 10.42 4.29 15.28
C ILE A 392 10.24 5.55 14.42
N ILE A 393 10.56 6.73 14.97
CA ILE A 393 10.69 7.96 14.19
C ILE A 393 12.17 8.13 13.87
N VAL A 394 12.52 8.02 12.59
CA VAL A 394 13.87 8.28 12.07
C VAL A 394 13.94 9.70 11.54
N MET A 395 14.83 10.52 12.07
CA MET A 395 15.08 11.89 11.60
C MET A 395 16.50 11.98 11.06
N ALA A 396 16.67 12.35 9.79
CA ALA A 396 17.96 12.33 9.10
C ALA A 396 18.00 13.24 7.87
N ASP A 397 19.18 13.72 7.46
CA ASP A 397 19.34 14.46 6.19
C ASP A 397 20.12 13.72 5.09
N ALA A 398 20.74 12.59 5.43
CA ALA A 398 21.45 11.72 4.49
C ALA A 398 20.77 10.34 4.31
N PRO A 399 20.95 9.69 3.14
CA PRO A 399 20.46 8.32 2.91
C PRO A 399 21.24 7.28 3.73
N PRO A 400 20.71 6.05 3.88
CA PRO A 400 21.48 4.91 4.39
C PRO A 400 22.60 4.49 3.44
N HIS A 401 23.67 3.89 3.97
CA HIS A 401 24.48 2.98 3.18
C HIS A 401 23.64 1.74 2.82
N ASP A 402 23.52 1.41 1.54
CA ASP A 402 22.84 0.21 1.06
C ASP A 402 23.73 -0.52 0.01
N PRO A 403 24.41 -1.62 0.37
CA PRO A 403 24.37 -2.28 1.68
C PRO A 403 25.16 -1.54 2.77
N GLU A 404 24.72 -1.68 4.03
CA GLU A 404 25.33 -1.09 5.23
C GLU A 404 26.73 -1.65 5.50
N ALA A 405 27.64 -0.78 5.94
CA ALA A 405 29.03 -1.18 6.17
C ALA A 405 29.14 -2.25 7.26
N PHE A 406 30.10 -3.17 7.09
CA PHE A 406 30.39 -4.34 7.96
C PHE A 406 29.30 -5.42 8.04
N VAL A 407 28.03 -5.04 8.15
CA VAL A 407 26.90 -5.97 8.36
C VAL A 407 26.16 -6.33 7.07
N ASN A 408 26.39 -5.57 5.99
CA ASN A 408 25.83 -5.79 4.66
C ASN A 408 24.29 -5.83 4.64
N TYR A 409 23.64 -5.12 5.55
CA TYR A 409 22.18 -4.99 5.56
C TYR A 409 21.72 -4.13 4.39
N THR A 410 20.65 -4.56 3.76
CA THR A 410 19.96 -3.83 2.70
C THR A 410 18.65 -3.26 3.22
N LEU A 411 17.99 -2.40 2.42
CA LEU A 411 16.62 -1.97 2.70
C LEU A 411 15.68 -3.14 3.00
N ALA A 412 15.81 -4.23 2.24
CA ALA A 412 14.96 -5.42 2.39
C ALA A 412 15.17 -6.09 3.75
N ASP A 413 16.42 -6.21 4.21
CA ASP A 413 16.72 -6.80 5.51
C ASP A 413 16.10 -6.00 6.67
N ILE A 414 16.11 -4.68 6.56
CA ILE A 414 15.48 -3.79 7.56
C ILE A 414 13.96 -3.91 7.53
N VAL A 415 13.37 -3.94 6.34
CA VAL A 415 11.92 -4.10 6.16
C VAL A 415 11.44 -5.44 6.71
N ASP A 416 12.16 -6.53 6.42
CA ASP A 416 11.83 -7.87 6.90
C ASP A 416 11.91 -7.97 8.43
N GLU A 417 12.94 -7.37 9.04
CA GLU A 417 13.07 -7.33 10.49
C GLU A 417 11.97 -6.49 11.15
N ALA A 418 11.63 -5.35 10.55
CA ALA A 418 10.56 -4.49 11.06
C ALA A 418 9.18 -5.17 10.99
N ARG A 419 8.92 -5.96 9.95
CA ARG A 419 7.68 -6.73 9.79
C ARG A 419 7.64 -8.03 10.61
N SER A 420 8.74 -8.40 11.27
CA SER A 420 8.88 -9.70 11.90
C SER A 420 7.92 -9.89 13.10
N ALA A 421 7.18 -11.00 13.07
CA ALA A 421 6.29 -11.41 14.17
C ALA A 421 7.11 -11.83 15.41
N PRO A 422 6.57 -11.67 16.64
CA PRO A 422 5.19 -11.32 17.00
C PRO A 422 4.95 -9.82 17.24
N ALA A 423 5.92 -8.96 16.92
CA ALA A 423 5.89 -7.55 17.29
C ALA A 423 6.42 -6.68 16.13
N PRO A 424 5.61 -6.47 15.08
CA PRO A 424 5.99 -5.59 13.99
C PRO A 424 6.17 -4.15 14.49
N LYS A 425 7.07 -3.39 13.86
CA LYS A 425 7.38 -2.00 14.18
C LYS A 425 7.20 -1.15 12.93
N GLN A 426 6.41 -0.09 13.06
CA GLN A 426 6.25 0.90 11.99
C GLN A 426 7.41 1.89 12.03
N ILE A 427 8.03 2.18 10.89
CA ILE A 427 9.10 3.18 10.81
C ILE A 427 8.56 4.41 10.09
N PHE A 428 8.46 5.50 10.84
CA PHE A 428 8.15 6.83 10.31
C PHE A 428 9.46 7.52 10.00
N THR A 429 9.60 8.05 8.80
CA THR A 429 10.86 8.68 8.37
C THR A 429 10.62 10.16 8.14
N ILE A 430 11.51 10.98 8.67
CA ILE A 430 11.50 12.44 8.58
C ILE A 430 12.80 12.86 7.92
N PRO A 431 12.88 12.79 6.59
CA PRO A 431 14.01 13.35 5.86
C PRO A 431 13.99 14.87 6.02
N VAL A 432 15.09 15.42 6.53
CA VAL A 432 15.26 16.85 6.76
C VAL A 432 16.11 17.42 5.63
N ARG A 433 15.59 18.39 4.86
CA ARG A 433 16.29 18.94 3.67
C ARG A 433 16.77 17.85 2.69
N GLY A 434 16.01 16.75 2.60
CA GLY A 434 16.47 15.53 1.92
C GLY A 434 16.77 15.74 0.44
N THR A 435 17.87 15.15 -0.03
CA THR A 435 18.10 15.02 -1.48
C THR A 435 17.08 14.07 -2.10
N ALA A 436 16.96 14.06 -3.43
CA ALA A 436 16.08 13.11 -4.12
C ALA A 436 16.38 11.64 -3.76
N GLN A 437 17.66 11.31 -3.53
CA GLN A 437 18.09 9.98 -3.10
C GLN A 437 17.67 9.70 -1.65
N THR A 438 17.85 10.66 -0.75
CA THR A 438 17.40 10.60 0.65
C THR A 438 15.89 10.33 0.72
N LEU A 439 15.10 11.11 -0.02
CA LEU A 439 13.64 10.96 -0.08
C LEU A 439 13.22 9.59 -0.60
N GLN A 440 13.92 9.06 -1.61
CA GLN A 440 13.63 7.73 -2.17
C GLN A 440 13.83 6.63 -1.13
N TYR A 441 14.99 6.58 -0.47
CA TYR A 441 15.28 5.55 0.53
C TYR A 441 14.33 5.63 1.72
N PHE A 442 14.09 6.84 2.23
CA PHE A 442 13.20 7.01 3.39
C PHE A 442 11.73 6.78 3.05
N THR A 443 11.30 7.05 1.82
CA THR A 443 9.99 6.65 1.32
C THR A 443 9.87 5.13 1.31
N ALA A 444 10.83 4.44 0.67
CA ALA A 444 10.79 2.99 0.54
C ALA A 444 10.88 2.28 1.91
N LEU A 445 11.68 2.80 2.85
CA LEU A 445 11.77 2.30 4.22
C LEU A 445 10.47 2.48 4.99
N ALA A 446 9.89 3.68 4.99
CA ALA A 446 8.65 3.93 5.71
C ALA A 446 7.51 3.06 5.17
N GLN A 447 7.35 3.04 3.84
CA GLN A 447 6.32 2.24 3.17
C GLN A 447 6.53 0.74 3.41
N GLY A 448 7.77 0.28 3.29
CA GLY A 448 8.16 -1.10 3.55
C GLY A 448 7.83 -1.53 4.98
N THR A 449 7.76 -0.64 5.96
CA THR A 449 7.49 -1.03 7.36
C THR A 449 6.09 -0.68 7.86
N GLY A 450 5.21 -0.18 6.99
CA GLY A 450 3.88 0.27 7.37
C GLY A 450 3.87 1.61 8.13
N GLY A 451 4.98 2.37 8.10
CA GLY A 451 5.02 3.76 8.54
C GLY A 451 4.91 4.74 7.38
N ILE A 452 5.14 6.03 7.66
CA ILE A 452 4.94 7.13 6.70
C ILE A 452 6.19 8.00 6.62
N MET A 453 6.56 8.42 5.41
CA MET A 453 7.58 9.43 5.20
C MET A 453 6.94 10.82 5.24
N ILE A 454 7.47 11.71 6.09
CA ILE A 454 7.00 13.09 6.25
C ILE A 454 8.20 14.01 6.08
N GLU A 455 8.26 14.72 4.96
CA GLU A 455 9.41 15.56 4.63
C GLU A 455 9.40 16.85 5.46
N ALA A 456 10.55 17.16 6.07
CA ALA A 456 10.82 18.46 6.66
C ALA A 456 11.74 19.25 5.71
N ALA A 457 11.15 20.11 4.88
CA ALA A 457 11.90 20.85 3.85
C ALA A 457 12.96 21.80 4.44
N ALA A 458 12.74 22.27 5.67
CA ALA A 458 13.71 23.04 6.44
C ALA A 458 13.68 22.66 7.94
N SER A 459 14.67 23.12 8.69
CA SER A 459 14.76 22.91 10.15
C SER A 459 13.56 23.43 10.93
N ALA A 460 12.86 24.44 10.39
CA ALA A 460 11.65 24.99 10.99
C ALA A 460 10.46 24.01 10.91
N ASP A 461 10.47 23.10 9.94
CA ASP A 461 9.36 22.18 9.65
C ASP A 461 9.50 20.85 10.41
N VAL A 462 10.68 20.58 11.00
CA VAL A 462 11.01 19.31 11.68
C VAL A 462 10.03 19.01 12.82
N VAL A 463 9.70 20.01 13.63
CA VAL A 463 8.77 19.83 14.76
C VAL A 463 7.37 19.51 14.26
N ASP A 464 6.90 20.20 13.21
CA ASP A 464 5.60 19.95 12.61
C ASP A 464 5.52 18.54 12.00
N ALA A 465 6.58 18.10 11.33
CA ALA A 465 6.71 16.75 10.79
C ALA A 465 6.66 15.66 11.88
N ILE A 466 7.35 15.87 13.01
CA ILE A 466 7.31 14.95 14.17
C ILE A 466 5.91 14.91 14.77
N MET A 467 5.29 16.08 14.99
CA MET A 467 3.94 16.14 15.54
C MET A 467 2.95 15.43 14.61
N GLU A 468 3.12 15.55 13.30
CA GLU A 468 2.30 14.86 12.32
C GLU A 468 2.49 13.34 12.36
N ALA A 469 3.73 12.85 12.42
CA ALA A 469 4.01 11.42 12.60
C ALA A 469 3.26 10.86 13.82
N ILE A 470 3.30 11.58 14.95
CA ILE A 470 2.64 11.17 16.20
C ILE A 470 1.12 11.15 16.05
N ARG A 471 0.52 12.11 15.34
CA ARG A 471 -0.92 12.11 15.07
C ARG A 471 -1.32 10.89 14.24
N LEU A 472 -0.56 10.60 13.19
CA LEU A 472 -0.84 9.48 12.28
C LEU A 472 -0.69 8.11 12.97
N MET A 473 0.19 7.97 13.95
CA MET A 473 0.32 6.71 14.73
C MET A 473 -0.91 6.30 15.54
N ALA A 474 -1.81 7.23 15.83
CA ALA A 474 -3.01 6.97 16.63
C ALA A 474 -4.30 7.36 15.91
N TRP A 475 -4.17 7.85 14.69
CA TRP A 475 -5.29 8.18 13.85
C TRP A 475 -5.86 6.89 13.26
N VAL A 476 -7.15 6.67 13.49
CA VAL A 476 -7.90 5.61 12.83
C VAL A 476 -8.63 6.29 11.66
N PRO A 477 -8.15 6.14 10.41
CA PRO A 477 -8.68 6.82 9.25
C PRO A 477 -10.16 6.45 9.05
N PRO A 478 -11.07 7.38 8.78
CA PRO A 478 -12.44 7.02 8.44
C PRO A 478 -12.46 6.22 7.14
N ALA A 479 -13.35 5.22 7.05
CA ALA A 479 -13.55 4.44 5.82
C ALA A 479 -13.96 5.32 4.64
N ILE A 480 -14.75 6.36 4.92
CA ILE A 480 -15.28 7.30 3.95
C ILE A 480 -14.89 8.72 4.35
N TYR A 481 -14.27 9.43 3.43
CA TYR A 481 -13.91 10.83 3.57
C TYR A 481 -14.54 11.67 2.47
N VAL A 482 -15.15 12.79 2.87
CA VAL A 482 -15.72 13.77 1.94
C VAL A 482 -15.22 15.14 2.36
N GLU A 483 -14.37 15.74 1.51
CA GLU A 483 -13.87 17.09 1.71
C GLU A 483 -15.02 18.10 1.66
N ASN A 484 -14.91 19.17 2.43
CA ASN A 484 -15.90 20.23 2.45
C ASN A 484 -16.14 20.81 1.04
N GLY A 485 -17.41 20.89 0.64
CA GLY A 485 -17.82 21.33 -0.69
C GLY A 485 -17.95 20.21 -1.72
N CYS A 486 -17.36 19.05 -1.48
CA CYS A 486 -17.53 17.86 -2.31
C CYS A 486 -18.80 17.09 -1.92
N GLN A 487 -19.22 16.16 -2.78
CA GLN A 487 -20.49 15.46 -2.61
C GLN A 487 -20.34 13.94 -2.71
N LEU A 488 -20.83 13.24 -1.70
CA LEU A 488 -21.09 11.80 -1.76
C LEU A 488 -22.59 11.59 -1.59
N SER A 489 -23.26 11.18 -2.66
CA SER A 489 -24.72 11.14 -2.71
C SER A 489 -25.29 10.20 -1.64
N GLY A 490 -26.12 10.74 -0.76
CA GLY A 490 -26.83 10.00 0.30
C GLY A 490 -25.95 9.46 1.44
N TRP A 491 -24.71 9.91 1.57
CA TRP A 491 -23.88 9.66 2.76
C TRP A 491 -24.06 10.80 3.77
N ASP A 492 -24.40 10.45 5.01
CA ASP A 492 -24.34 11.39 6.15
C ASP A 492 -23.00 11.23 6.85
N ALA A 493 -22.08 12.17 6.62
CA ALA A 493 -20.74 12.13 7.21
C ALA A 493 -20.74 12.30 8.75
N ALA A 494 -21.75 12.95 9.32
CA ALA A 494 -21.83 13.17 10.77
C ALA A 494 -22.35 11.92 11.50
N ALA A 495 -23.37 11.27 10.91
CA ALA A 495 -23.93 10.04 11.44
C ALA A 495 -23.17 8.78 11.00
N ARG A 496 -22.33 8.90 9.96
CA ARG A 496 -21.61 7.80 9.29
C ARG A 496 -22.56 6.68 8.83
N VAL A 497 -23.61 7.07 8.12
CA VAL A 497 -24.62 6.14 7.60
C VAL A 497 -25.02 6.51 6.19
N TRP A 498 -25.34 5.49 5.40
CA TRP A 498 -25.97 5.65 4.09
C TRP A 498 -27.48 5.88 4.21
N ALA A 499 -28.04 6.62 3.26
CA ALA A 499 -29.47 6.74 3.08
C ALA A 499 -30.07 5.38 2.68
N ALA A 500 -31.13 4.95 3.37
CA ALA A 500 -31.75 3.64 3.19
C ALA A 500 -32.20 3.33 1.74
N GLY A 501 -32.50 4.35 0.93
CA GLY A 501 -32.90 4.18 -0.47
C GLY A 501 -31.77 3.86 -1.45
N LEU A 502 -30.52 3.81 -0.98
CA LEU A 502 -29.35 3.47 -1.80
C LEU A 502 -28.99 1.99 -1.75
N TYR A 503 -29.55 1.22 -0.82
CA TYR A 503 -29.28 -0.22 -0.69
C TYR A 503 -27.79 -0.58 -0.53
N ASN A 504 -27.03 0.31 0.12
CA ASN A 504 -25.65 0.00 0.49
C ASN A 504 -25.62 -0.85 1.76
N ILE A 505 -24.69 -1.80 1.82
CA ILE A 505 -24.52 -2.75 2.92
C ILE A 505 -23.18 -2.48 3.62
N GLU A 506 -23.20 -2.52 4.94
CA GLU A 506 -22.06 -2.23 5.83
C GLU A 506 -21.64 -3.50 6.61
N GLU A 507 -21.81 -4.67 6.01
CA GLU A 507 -21.49 -5.98 6.58
C GLU A 507 -20.41 -6.67 5.76
N ASP A 508 -19.63 -7.54 6.41
CA ASP A 508 -18.57 -8.32 5.79
C ASP A 508 -19.10 -9.08 4.55
N PRO A 509 -18.48 -8.94 3.37
CA PRO A 509 -18.86 -9.67 2.17
C PRO A 509 -18.66 -11.20 2.31
N ASN A 510 -18.00 -11.66 3.37
CA ASN A 510 -17.73 -13.06 3.69
C ASN A 510 -17.06 -13.79 2.52
N PHE A 511 -15.90 -13.27 2.08
CA PHE A 511 -15.09 -13.96 1.08
C PHE A 511 -14.49 -15.25 1.65
N VAL A 512 -14.32 -16.30 0.83
CA VAL A 512 -13.82 -17.61 1.30
C VAL A 512 -12.55 -18.11 0.63
N TYR A 513 -12.44 -17.93 -0.68
CA TYR A 513 -11.26 -18.29 -1.48
C TYR A 513 -11.11 -17.22 -2.54
N GLY A 514 -10.00 -16.47 -2.56
CA GLY A 514 -9.97 -15.22 -3.31
C GLY A 514 -11.15 -14.33 -2.92
N TYR A 515 -11.91 -13.85 -3.91
CA TYR A 515 -13.07 -12.99 -3.70
C TYR A 515 -14.39 -13.68 -4.09
N TYR A 516 -14.46 -15.01 -3.99
CA TYR A 516 -15.73 -15.74 -4.09
C TYR A 516 -16.54 -15.53 -2.79
N LEU A 517 -17.85 -15.37 -2.93
CA LEU A 517 -18.79 -15.16 -1.84
C LEU A 517 -19.07 -16.47 -1.09
N ALA A 518 -19.18 -16.40 0.24
CA ALA A 518 -19.61 -17.52 1.06
C ALA A 518 -21.05 -17.93 0.73
N HIS A 519 -21.30 -19.23 0.60
CA HIS A 519 -22.63 -19.76 0.32
C HIS A 519 -22.89 -21.04 1.12
N LEU A 520 -23.99 -21.11 1.87
CA LEU A 520 -24.38 -22.28 2.67
C LEU A 520 -24.43 -23.58 1.83
N ASP A 521 -24.90 -23.46 0.58
CA ASP A 521 -25.00 -24.57 -0.39
C ASP A 521 -23.65 -25.22 -0.70
N THR A 522 -22.54 -24.49 -0.55
CA THR A 522 -21.19 -24.97 -0.80
C THR A 522 -20.45 -25.38 0.47
N GLY A 523 -21.16 -25.45 1.60
CA GLY A 523 -20.66 -25.97 2.88
C GLY A 523 -20.06 -24.91 3.80
N GLN A 524 -20.23 -23.63 3.49
CA GLN A 524 -19.87 -22.51 4.37
C GLN A 524 -20.89 -22.37 5.50
N ASP A 525 -20.48 -21.69 6.58
CA ASP A 525 -21.34 -21.49 7.75
C ASP A 525 -22.33 -20.33 7.59
N ILE A 526 -22.16 -19.49 6.56
CA ILE A 526 -22.97 -18.30 6.29
C ILE A 526 -23.13 -18.04 4.78
N ASN A 527 -24.21 -17.36 4.41
CA ASN A 527 -24.35 -16.73 3.09
C ASN A 527 -23.81 -15.31 3.16
N SER A 528 -23.03 -14.92 2.16
CA SER A 528 -22.65 -13.52 1.99
C SER A 528 -23.89 -12.62 1.89
N PRO A 529 -23.85 -11.41 2.50
CA PRO A 529 -24.91 -10.41 2.33
C PRO A 529 -24.94 -9.83 0.90
N ALA A 530 -23.92 -10.08 0.07
CA ALA A 530 -23.90 -9.65 -1.33
C ALA A 530 -24.80 -10.50 -2.25
N ILE A 531 -25.25 -11.67 -1.79
CA ILE A 531 -26.04 -12.59 -2.62
C ILE A 531 -27.43 -12.01 -2.88
N ASP A 532 -27.86 -11.99 -4.15
CA ASP A 532 -29.17 -11.51 -4.59
C ASP A 532 -29.51 -10.07 -4.16
N ALA A 533 -28.51 -9.24 -3.91
CA ALA A 533 -28.68 -7.92 -3.29
C ALA A 533 -28.54 -6.75 -4.28
N GLY A 534 -28.18 -7.02 -5.52
CA GLY A 534 -27.92 -6.00 -6.55
C GLY A 534 -29.16 -5.37 -7.17
N SER A 535 -28.92 -4.40 -8.06
CA SER A 535 -29.93 -3.46 -8.57
C SER A 535 -30.90 -4.02 -9.60
N ALA A 536 -30.55 -5.12 -10.28
CA ALA A 536 -31.28 -5.71 -11.39
C ALA A 536 -31.00 -7.21 -11.48
N SER A 537 -31.60 -7.92 -12.44
CA SER A 537 -31.27 -9.32 -12.65
C SER A 537 -29.86 -9.51 -13.22
N ALA A 538 -29.20 -10.61 -12.88
CA ALA A 538 -27.90 -10.97 -13.45
C ALA A 538 -27.94 -11.04 -14.98
N ALA A 539 -29.08 -11.48 -15.54
CA ALA A 539 -29.28 -11.54 -16.99
C ALA A 539 -29.34 -10.16 -17.64
N ASP A 540 -30.03 -9.20 -17.03
CA ASP A 540 -30.15 -7.83 -17.57
C ASP A 540 -28.81 -7.08 -17.56
N LEU A 541 -27.89 -7.49 -16.66
CA LEU A 541 -26.54 -6.92 -16.54
C LEU A 541 -25.46 -7.74 -17.26
N GLY A 542 -25.83 -8.80 -18.01
CA GLY A 542 -24.88 -9.61 -18.76
C GLY A 542 -24.05 -10.61 -17.93
N LEU A 543 -24.43 -10.84 -16.67
CA LEU A 543 -23.69 -11.65 -15.70
C LEU A 543 -24.28 -13.05 -15.48
N ALA A 544 -25.36 -13.42 -16.19
CA ALA A 544 -26.00 -14.73 -16.05
C ALA A 544 -25.14 -15.96 -16.47
N ALA A 545 -23.98 -15.73 -17.08
CA ALA A 545 -22.98 -16.75 -17.40
C ALA A 545 -21.75 -16.71 -16.48
N HIS A 546 -21.83 -15.95 -15.40
CA HIS A 546 -20.77 -15.76 -14.41
C HIS A 546 -21.24 -16.22 -13.02
N THR A 547 -20.30 -16.43 -12.11
CA THR A 547 -20.53 -16.99 -10.77
C THR A 547 -19.72 -16.25 -9.72
N THR A 548 -20.33 -16.03 -8.57
CA THR A 548 -19.66 -15.59 -7.33
C THR A 548 -19.36 -16.76 -6.40
N ARG A 549 -19.76 -17.99 -6.77
CA ARG A 549 -19.73 -19.18 -5.92
C ARG A 549 -18.56 -20.09 -6.25
N ILE A 550 -17.96 -20.69 -5.22
CA ILE A 550 -16.83 -21.60 -5.39
C ILE A 550 -17.18 -22.88 -6.16
N ASP A 551 -18.44 -23.29 -6.21
CA ASP A 551 -18.90 -24.46 -6.98
C ASP A 551 -19.21 -24.15 -8.45
N GLY A 552 -19.12 -22.87 -8.85
CA GLY A 552 -19.30 -22.43 -10.22
C GLY A 552 -20.75 -22.35 -10.69
N VAL A 553 -21.73 -22.42 -9.79
CA VAL A 553 -23.14 -22.20 -10.15
C VAL A 553 -23.33 -20.75 -10.58
N PHE A 554 -23.83 -20.53 -11.79
CA PHE A 554 -24.03 -19.19 -12.32
C PHE A 554 -25.10 -18.41 -11.56
N ASP A 555 -24.90 -17.10 -11.48
CA ASP A 555 -25.90 -16.19 -10.97
C ASP A 555 -27.09 -16.13 -11.93
N ALA A 556 -28.30 -16.21 -11.39
CA ALA A 556 -29.54 -16.37 -12.16
C ALA A 556 -30.68 -15.46 -11.67
N ALA A 557 -30.51 -14.77 -10.55
CA ALA A 557 -31.58 -14.02 -9.90
C ALA A 557 -31.21 -12.53 -9.85
N ALA A 558 -31.45 -11.84 -8.73
CA ALA A 558 -30.94 -10.48 -8.61
C ALA A 558 -29.41 -10.57 -8.62
N VAL A 559 -28.73 -9.66 -9.32
CA VAL A 559 -27.28 -9.79 -9.45
C VAL A 559 -26.64 -9.79 -8.06
N ASP A 560 -25.68 -10.67 -7.84
CA ASP A 560 -24.83 -10.56 -6.67
C ASP A 560 -24.02 -9.26 -6.75
N MET A 561 -23.63 -8.69 -5.60
CA MET A 561 -22.70 -7.56 -5.61
C MET A 561 -21.26 -8.05 -5.78
N GLY A 562 -20.44 -7.28 -6.49
CA GLY A 562 -19.01 -7.54 -6.70
C GLY A 562 -18.68 -8.36 -7.95
N TYR A 563 -17.41 -8.74 -8.04
CA TYR A 563 -16.83 -9.45 -9.17
C TYR A 563 -17.37 -10.88 -9.30
N HIS A 564 -17.76 -11.23 -10.52
CA HIS A 564 -18.17 -12.57 -10.91
C HIS A 564 -17.12 -13.23 -11.80
N TYR A 565 -16.80 -14.47 -11.46
CA TYR A 565 -15.89 -15.34 -12.19
C TYR A 565 -16.60 -16.06 -13.34
N ARG A 566 -15.86 -16.51 -14.35
CA ARG A 566 -16.42 -17.37 -15.42
C ARG A 566 -16.56 -18.85 -15.05
N LYS A 567 -15.91 -19.27 -13.97
CA LYS A 567 -15.91 -20.66 -13.47
C LYS A 567 -15.76 -20.66 -11.96
N GLY A 568 -16.12 -21.76 -11.31
CA GLY A 568 -15.83 -21.99 -9.89
C GLY A 568 -14.38 -22.42 -9.65
N VAL A 569 -14.10 -22.76 -8.40
CA VAL A 569 -12.79 -23.21 -7.91
C VAL A 569 -12.59 -24.69 -8.26
N ASP A 570 -11.37 -25.07 -8.61
CA ASP A 570 -11.01 -26.46 -8.88
C ASP A 570 -11.20 -27.35 -7.64
N ARG A 571 -11.46 -28.65 -7.86
CA ARG A 571 -11.62 -29.64 -6.79
C ARG A 571 -10.49 -30.66 -6.80
N TYR A 572 -9.97 -30.97 -5.63
CA TYR A 572 -8.93 -31.97 -5.42
C TYR A 572 -9.45 -33.11 -4.57
N GLU A 573 -9.04 -34.33 -4.93
CA GLU A 573 -9.37 -35.54 -4.18
C GLU A 573 -8.29 -35.81 -3.13
N LEU A 574 -8.66 -35.73 -1.85
CA LEU A 574 -7.83 -36.21 -0.76
C LEU A 574 -7.97 -37.73 -0.67
N LYS A 575 -6.89 -38.45 -0.96
CA LYS A 575 -6.79 -39.90 -0.76
C LYS A 575 -6.01 -40.20 0.49
N ILE A 576 -6.60 -40.95 1.40
CA ILE A 576 -5.93 -41.42 2.62
C ILE A 576 -5.77 -42.94 2.52
N GLN A 577 -4.53 -43.39 2.65
CA GLN A 577 -4.19 -44.80 2.75
C GLN A 577 -3.68 -45.08 4.17
N ILE A 578 -4.39 -45.93 4.90
CA ILE A 578 -3.89 -46.46 6.16
C ILE A 578 -2.92 -47.60 5.83
N VAL A 579 -1.64 -47.41 6.17
CA VAL A 579 -0.60 -48.41 5.98
C VAL A 579 -0.65 -49.40 7.15
N GLU A 580 -0.65 -50.70 6.83
CA GLU A 580 -0.66 -51.77 7.83
C GLU A 580 0.67 -51.86 8.56
N ASP A 581 0.65 -52.00 9.89
CA ASP A 581 1.83 -52.34 10.68
C ASP A 581 2.11 -53.84 10.54
N PRO A 582 3.27 -54.25 9.98
CA PRO A 582 3.62 -55.67 9.83
C PRO A 582 3.70 -56.42 11.17
N LEU A 583 3.86 -55.71 12.29
CA LEU A 583 3.94 -56.28 13.64
C LEU A 583 2.58 -56.36 14.34
N ASN A 584 1.54 -55.71 13.83
CA ASN A 584 0.16 -55.75 14.35
C ASN A 584 -0.89 -55.78 13.20
N PRO A 585 -0.94 -56.86 12.42
CA PRO A 585 -1.91 -56.98 11.32
C PRO A 585 -3.36 -56.93 11.83
N GLY A 586 -4.19 -56.14 11.16
CA GLY A 586 -5.61 -55.94 11.49
C GLY A 586 -5.93 -54.91 12.60
N ILE A 587 -4.94 -54.27 13.23
CA ILE A 587 -5.17 -53.12 14.12
C ILE A 587 -4.88 -51.83 13.34
N HIS A 588 -5.94 -51.12 12.94
CA HIS A 588 -5.84 -49.87 12.19
C HIS A 588 -6.43 -48.70 12.99
N GLY A 589 -5.79 -47.53 12.94
CA GLY A 589 -6.42 -46.28 13.32
C GLY A 589 -7.53 -45.89 12.33
N ARG A 590 -8.40 -44.97 12.72
CA ARG A 590 -9.36 -44.32 11.81
C ARG A 590 -8.87 -42.91 11.56
N THR A 591 -9.00 -42.42 10.33
CA THR A 591 -8.86 -40.99 10.04
C THR A 591 -10.22 -40.33 9.79
N ASP A 592 -10.31 -39.04 10.12
CA ASP A 592 -11.45 -38.18 9.76
C ASP A 592 -10.96 -36.82 9.19
N PRO A 593 -11.28 -36.47 7.93
CA PRO A 593 -12.00 -37.30 6.96
C PRO A 593 -11.18 -38.56 6.58
N ASN A 594 -11.84 -39.57 6.01
CA ASN A 594 -11.19 -40.78 5.47
C ASN A 594 -10.92 -40.68 3.96
N GLY A 595 -10.77 -39.44 3.49
CA GLY A 595 -10.69 -39.06 2.08
C GLY A 595 -11.91 -38.25 1.64
N GLY A 596 -11.91 -37.79 0.39
CA GLY A 596 -13.03 -37.03 -0.19
C GLY A 596 -12.58 -35.98 -1.21
N TRP A 597 -13.55 -35.28 -1.78
CA TRP A 597 -13.31 -34.19 -2.73
C TRP A 597 -13.49 -32.85 -2.04
N PHE A 598 -12.47 -32.00 -2.11
CA PHE A 598 -12.43 -30.68 -1.47
C PHE A 598 -12.11 -29.62 -2.51
N TYR A 599 -12.65 -28.41 -2.35
CA TYR A 599 -12.29 -27.28 -3.20
C TYR A 599 -10.86 -26.83 -2.90
N ASP A 600 -10.19 -26.26 -3.89
CA ASP A 600 -8.88 -25.63 -3.70
C ASP A 600 -8.92 -24.63 -2.52
N GLY A 601 -7.81 -24.52 -1.81
CA GLY A 601 -7.69 -23.69 -0.60
C GLY A 601 -8.44 -24.19 0.64
N THR A 602 -9.25 -25.25 0.56
CA THR A 602 -9.94 -25.80 1.74
C THR A 602 -8.93 -26.38 2.73
N VAL A 603 -8.90 -25.87 3.96
CA VAL A 603 -8.08 -26.45 5.04
C VAL A 603 -8.74 -27.71 5.58
N VAL A 604 -8.24 -28.88 5.16
CA VAL A 604 -8.73 -30.19 5.62
C VAL A 604 -7.88 -30.69 6.79
N LYS A 605 -8.43 -30.63 8.01
CA LYS A 605 -7.79 -31.22 9.20
C LYS A 605 -8.07 -32.71 9.26
N VAL A 606 -7.06 -33.52 8.96
CA VAL A 606 -7.12 -34.98 9.14
C VAL A 606 -6.82 -35.33 10.59
N ARG A 607 -7.76 -35.98 11.27
CA ARG A 607 -7.66 -36.43 12.66
C ARG A 607 -7.53 -37.93 12.78
#